data_AF-A0A1V5LJ07-F1
#
_entry.id   AF-A0A1V5LJ07-F1
#
_cell.length_a   1.000
_cell.length_b   1.000
_cell.length_c   1.000
_cell.angle_alpha   90.00
_cell.angle_beta   90.00
_cell.angle_gamma   90.00
#
_symmetry.space_group_name_H-M   'P 1'
#
loop_
_entity.id
_entity.type
_entity.pdbx_description
1 polymer ?
#
loop_
_entity_poly.entity_id
_entity_poly.type
_entity_poly.pdbx_seq_one_letter_code
_entity_poly.pdbx_strand_id
1 'polypeptide(L)' 'MEKQPVPVPAAVYEGLEAIRQSGATNMFDRPRVIELAEMMGYDETAEWVRDHRSDYARLLFNGVIVEQGGR' A
#
# COMPACT_ATOMS: atom_id res chain seq x y z
N MET A 1 -22.09 7.59 3.24
CA MET A 1 -20.81 7.77 3.97
C MET A 1 -19.81 8.34 2.99
N GLU A 2 -19.27 9.51 3.26
CA GLU A 2 -18.26 10.11 2.39
C GLU A 2 -16.99 9.24 2.44
N LYS A 3 -16.42 8.92 1.27
CA LYS A 3 -15.14 8.21 1.22
C LYS A 3 -14.07 9.17 1.74
N GLN A 4 -13.34 8.76 2.76
CA GLN A 4 -12.15 9.47 3.24
C GLN A 4 -10.91 8.71 2.76
N PRO A 5 -10.29 9.15 1.66
CA PRO A 5 -9.09 8.50 1.14
C PRO A 5 -7.96 8.58 2.17
N VAL A 6 -7.06 7.61 2.11
CA VAL A 6 -5.90 7.54 3.01
C VAL A 6 -4.71 8.27 2.38
N PRO A 7 -4.07 9.22 3.07
CA PRO A 7 -2.79 9.78 2.63
C PRO A 7 -1.70 8.71 2.73
N VAL A 8 -0.97 8.51 1.64
CA VAL A 8 0.10 7.50 1.54
C VAL A 8 1.31 8.12 0.87
N PRO A 9 2.55 7.91 1.37
CA PRO A 9 3.76 8.37 0.72
C PRO A 9 3.89 7.83 -0.71
N ALA A 10 4.46 8.63 -1.63
CA ALA A 10 4.64 8.22 -3.02
C ALA A 10 5.39 6.88 -3.19
N ALA A 11 6.47 6.67 -2.42
CA ALA A 11 7.24 5.42 -2.45
C ALA A 11 6.40 4.20 -2.01
N VAL A 12 5.58 4.37 -0.96
CA VAL A 12 4.67 3.31 -0.51
C VAL A 12 3.65 2.99 -1.59
N TYR A 13 3.05 4.01 -2.22
CA TYR A 13 2.06 3.83 -3.27
C TYR A 13 2.63 3.14 -4.51
N GLU A 14 3.88 3.43 -4.88
CA GLU A 14 4.57 2.78 -5.99
C GLU A 14 4.63 1.26 -5.80
N GLY A 15 5.07 0.78 -4.63
CA GLY A 15 5.13 -0.66 -4.36
C GLY A 15 3.74 -1.30 -4.30
N LEU A 16 2.74 -0.61 -3.74
CA LEU A 16 1.35 -1.10 -3.73
C LEU A 16 0.80 -1.27 -5.14
N GLU A 17 1.06 -0.31 -6.04
CA GLU A 17 0.63 -0.40 -7.43
C GLU A 17 1.39 -1.48 -8.20
N ALA A 18 2.69 -1.64 -7.98
CA ALA A 18 3.47 -2.71 -8.59
C ALA A 18 2.92 -4.10 -8.22
N ILE A 19 2.61 -4.32 -6.95
CA ILE A 19 2.01 -5.57 -6.48
C ILE A 19 0.61 -5.75 -7.08
N ARG A 20 -0.23 -4.71 -7.06
CA ARG A 20 -1.58 -4.77 -7.62
C ARG A 20 -1.56 -5.12 -9.12
N GLN A 21 -0.65 -4.52 -9.88
CA GLN A 21 -0.50 -4.75 -11.32
C GLN A 21 0.09 -6.12 -11.65
N SER A 22 0.92 -6.68 -10.74
CA SER A 22 1.45 -8.04 -10.90
C SER A 22 0.37 -9.12 -10.92
N GLY A 23 -0.77 -8.89 -10.25
CA GLY A 23 -1.84 -9.87 -10.07
C GLY A 23 -1.44 -11.09 -9.22
N ALA A 24 -0.28 -11.06 -8.56
CA ALA A 24 0.27 -12.22 -7.83
C ALA A 24 -0.44 -12.52 -6.51
N THR A 25 -1.20 -11.57 -5.97
CA THR A 25 -2.02 -11.77 -4.77
C THR A 25 -3.29 -10.92 -4.80
N ASN A 26 -4.26 -11.31 -3.98
CA ASN A 26 -5.35 -10.42 -3.61
C ASN A 26 -4.83 -9.38 -2.59
N MET A 27 -5.13 -8.09 -2.80
CA MET A 27 -4.69 -7.02 -1.89
C MET A 27 -5.33 -7.10 -0.48
N PHE A 28 -6.33 -7.95 -0.26
CA PHE A 28 -6.82 -8.25 1.10
C PHE A 28 -5.91 -9.24 1.86
N ASP A 29 -5.02 -9.96 1.17
CA ASP A 29 -4.01 -10.83 1.77
C ASP A 29 -2.79 -10.00 2.19
N ARG A 30 -2.96 -9.27 3.30
CA ARG A 30 -1.92 -8.37 3.84
C ARG A 30 -0.57 -9.08 4.07
N PRO A 31 -0.51 -10.28 4.69
CA PRO A 31 0.76 -10.99 4.82
C PRO A 31 1.44 -11.21 3.46
N ARG A 32 0.69 -11.66 2.45
CA ARG A 32 1.26 -11.90 1.13
C ARG A 32 1.71 -10.63 0.42
N VAL A 33 1.01 -9.51 0.63
CA VAL A 33 1.41 -8.19 0.11
C VAL A 33 2.73 -7.74 0.72
N ILE A 34 2.93 -7.93 2.03
CA ILE A 34 4.21 -7.62 2.71
C ILE A 34 5.34 -8.45 2.10
N GLU A 35 5.15 -9.77 1.97
CA GLU A 35 6.16 -10.65 1.36
C GLU A 35 6.50 -10.24 -0.09
N LEU A 36 5.50 -9.91 -0.90
CA LEU A 36 5.71 -9.47 -2.29
C LEU A 36 6.44 -8.13 -2.34
N ALA A 37 6.12 -7.19 -1.46
CA ALA A 37 6.81 -5.91 -1.36
C ALA A 37 8.30 -6.12 -1.08
N GLU A 38 8.65 -6.96 -0.10
CA GLU A 38 10.04 -7.30 0.23
C GLU A 38 10.76 -7.99 -0.94
N MET A 39 10.11 -8.99 -1.57
CA MET A 39 10.71 -9.71 -2.71
C MET A 39 10.93 -8.81 -3.95
N MET A 40 10.12 -7.77 -4.12
CA MET A 40 10.22 -6.82 -5.22
C MET A 40 11.13 -5.61 -4.90
N GLY A 41 11.66 -5.53 -3.68
CA GLY A 41 12.53 -4.44 -3.23
C GLY A 41 11.79 -3.15 -2.83
N TYR A 42 10.48 -3.23 -2.56
CA TYR A 42 9.68 -2.13 -2.03
C TYR A 42 9.63 -2.18 -0.49
N ASP A 43 10.79 -2.03 0.15
CA ASP A 43 10.93 -2.18 1.61
C ASP A 43 10.08 -1.17 2.38
N GLU A 44 10.02 0.09 1.92
CA GLU A 44 9.16 1.13 2.51
C GLU A 44 7.68 0.75 2.44
N THR A 45 7.24 0.14 1.33
CA THR A 45 5.87 -0.37 1.21
C THR A 45 5.63 -1.51 2.20
N ALA A 46 6.58 -2.45 2.33
CA ALA A 46 6.45 -3.58 3.26
C ALA A 46 6.33 -3.09 4.72
N GLU A 47 7.19 -2.16 5.13
CA GLU A 47 7.17 -1.54 6.45
C GLU A 47 5.86 -0.78 6.68
N TRP A 48 5.43 0.03 5.72
CA TRP A 48 4.19 0.79 5.86
C TRP A 48 2.97 -0.12 6.02
N VAL A 49 2.84 -1.16 5.18
CA VAL A 49 1.72 -2.12 5.25
C VAL A 49 1.73 -2.91 6.57
N ARG A 50 2.92 -3.18 7.13
CA ARG A 50 3.09 -3.84 8.42
C ARG A 50 2.62 -2.96 9.58
N ASP A 51 3.03 -1.70 9.59
CA ASP A 51 2.82 -0.80 10.73
C ASP A 51 1.47 -0.08 10.68
N HIS A 52 0.91 0.14 9.48
CA HIS A 52 -0.31 0.91 9.26
C HIS A 52 -1.51 0.01 8.93
N ARG A 53 -1.71 -1.07 9.69
CA ARG A 53 -2.75 -2.08 9.41
C ARG A 53 -4.14 -1.49 9.15
N SER A 54 -4.58 -0.55 9.99
CA SER A 54 -5.91 0.06 9.86
C SER A 54 -6.02 0.95 8.62
N ASP A 55 -4.97 1.70 8.31
CA ASP A 55 -4.95 2.58 7.14
C ASP A 55 -4.81 1.78 5.83
N TYR A 56 -4.05 0.69 5.86
CA TYR A 56 -4.04 -0.28 4.78
C TYR A 56 -5.43 -0.89 4.52
N ALA A 57 -6.18 -1.24 5.57
CA ALA A 57 -7.56 -1.69 5.36
C ALA A 57 -8.43 -0.56 4.77
N ARG A 58 -8.30 0.66 5.31
CA ARG A 58 -9.09 1.82 4.85
C ARG A 58 -8.81 2.19 3.40
N LEU A 59 -7.56 2.15 2.92
CA LEU A 59 -7.24 2.50 1.54
C LEU A 59 -7.89 1.53 0.54
N LEU A 60 -8.03 0.26 0.89
CA LEU A 60 -8.68 -0.74 0.02
C LEU A 60 -10.17 -0.43 -0.20
N PHE A 61 -10.83 0.16 0.81
CA PHE A 61 -12.26 0.53 0.73
C PHE A 61 -12.49 1.97 0.24
N ASN A 62 -11.61 2.89 0.62
CA ASN A 62 -11.84 4.33 0.49
C ASN A 62 -10.97 4.99 -0.58
N GLY A 63 -9.98 4.28 -1.12
CA GLY A 63 -8.98 4.83 -2.03
C GLY A 63 -7.84 5.56 -1.31
N VAL A 64 -6.96 6.13 -2.11
CA VAL A 64 -5.68 6.70 -1.69
C VAL A 64 -5.54 8.15 -2.17
N ILE A 65 -4.90 8.99 -1.37
CA ILE A 65 -4.32 10.27 -1.78
C ILE A 65 -2.81 10.12 -1.66
N VAL A 66 -2.09 10.33 -2.75
CA VAL A 66 -0.63 10.20 -2.74
C VAL A 66 -0.01 11.50 -2.25
N GLU A 67 0.73 11.43 -1.14
CA GLU A 67 1.54 12.54 -0.65
C GLU A 67 2.84 12.59 -1.45
N GLN A 68 3.05 13.69 -2.19
CA GLN A 68 4.33 13.91 -2.82
C GLN A 68 5.36 14.19 -1.73
N GLY A 69 6.31 13.27 -1.57
CA GLY A 69 7.47 13.49 -0.72
C GLY A 69 8.13 14.81 -1.13
N GLY A 70 8.22 15.75 -0.19
CA GLY A 70 9.07 16.91 -0.36
C GLY A 70 10.50 16.43 -0.62
N ARG A 71 11.07 16.94 -1.72
CA ARG A 71 12.46 16.75 -2.19
C ARG A 71 13.49 16.40 -1.12
#